data_AF-A0A1V6KB79-F1
#
_entry.id   AF-A0A1V6KB79-F1
#
_cell.length_a   1.000
_cell.length_b   1.000
_cell.length_c   1.000
_cell.angle_alpha   90.00
_cell.angle_beta   90.00
_cell.angle_gamma   90.00
#
_symmetry.space_group_name_H-M   'P 1'
#
loop_
_entity.id
_entity.type
_entity.pdbx_description
1 polymer ?
#
loop_
_entity_poly.entity_id
_entity_poly.type
_entity_poly.pdbx_seq_one_letter_code
_entity_poly.pdbx_strand_id
1 'polypeptide(L)'
;MIDSLSMIDVLYYSFDGQRHQGQMLVDARLEDDVYEIFLLIEKLKFPVGKVIPIVAYKWDDEASMADNNSSSFNFRVIADTNKLSLHSFGRAVDINPVQNPVIYPAGLIAPEGAVYRPQNKGAFTGDHPVVQEFLRRGWHWGGNFDQPKDYHHFEKT
;
A
#
# COMPACT_ATOMS: atom_id res chain seq x y z
N MET A 1 15.42 -3.46 -14.61
CA MET A 1 14.80 -3.69 -13.29
C MET A 1 14.96 -2.48 -12.39
N ILE A 2 16.15 -1.88 -12.23
CA ILE A 2 16.28 -0.58 -11.53
C ILE A 2 15.97 0.61 -12.47
N ASP A 3 16.40 0.56 -13.73
CA ASP A 3 16.18 1.64 -14.72
C ASP A 3 14.71 1.91 -15.08
N SER A 4 13.79 1.10 -14.55
CA SER A 4 12.35 1.20 -14.76
C SER A 4 11.59 1.70 -13.53
N LEU A 5 12.30 2.10 -12.47
CA LEU A 5 11.71 2.65 -11.26
C LEU A 5 11.85 4.18 -11.25
N SER A 6 10.82 4.87 -10.79
CA SER A 6 10.85 6.29 -10.48
C SER A 6 10.50 6.54 -9.02
N MET A 7 11.13 7.54 -8.43
CA MET A 7 10.82 7.98 -7.07
C MET A 7 9.92 9.20 -7.16
N ILE A 8 8.76 9.11 -6.53
CA ILE A 8 7.79 10.20 -6.45
C ILE A 8 7.68 10.72 -5.02
N ASP A 9 7.59 12.04 -4.88
CA ASP A 9 7.18 12.68 -3.63
C ASP A 9 5.65 12.68 -3.56
N VAL A 10 5.11 12.30 -2.41
CA VAL A 10 3.67 12.27 -2.16
C VAL A 10 3.32 13.07 -0.91
N LEU A 11 2.18 13.73 -0.96
CA LEU A 11 1.68 14.58 0.12
C LEU A 11 0.41 13.93 0.68
N TYR A 12 0.28 13.93 2.00
CA TYR A 12 -0.85 13.32 2.69
C TYR A 12 -1.06 13.97 4.05
N TYR A 13 -2.25 13.81 4.61
CA TYR A 13 -2.47 14.07 6.03
C TYR A 13 -2.24 12.78 6.82
N SER A 14 -1.49 12.84 7.92
CA SER A 14 -1.32 11.67 8.79
C SER A 14 -2.40 11.62 9.88
N PHE A 15 -2.35 10.58 10.71
CA PHE A 15 -3.29 10.39 11.82
C PHE A 15 -3.16 11.48 12.91
N ASP A 16 -2.06 12.23 12.93
CA ASP A 16 -1.88 13.43 13.76
C ASP A 16 -2.62 14.67 13.23
N GLY A 17 -3.25 14.57 12.05
CA GLY A 17 -3.96 15.67 11.40
C GLY A 17 -3.05 16.71 10.73
N GLN A 18 -1.74 16.50 10.70
CA GLN A 18 -0.77 17.36 10.02
C GLN A 18 -0.53 16.89 8.58
N ARG A 19 -0.08 17.80 7.73
CA ARG A 19 0.33 17.48 6.36
C ARG A 19 1.79 17.02 6.36
N HIS A 20 2.04 15.86 5.80
CA HIS A 20 3.35 15.24 5.69
C HIS A 20 3.73 15.06 4.22
N GLN A 21 5.02 14.91 3.98
CA GLN A 21 5.58 14.48 2.71
C GLN A 21 6.29 13.14 2.92
N GLY A 22 6.08 12.22 1.99
CA GLY A 22 6.81 10.97 1.93
C GLY A 22 7.27 10.66 0.51
N GLN A 23 7.91 9.50 0.34
CA GLN A 23 8.48 9.08 -0.93
C GLN A 23 8.11 7.64 -1.24
N MET A 24 7.77 7.40 -2.50
CA MET A 24 7.45 6.06 -2.99
C MET A 24 8.27 5.77 -4.25
N LEU A 25 8.87 4.58 -4.29
CA LEU A 25 9.57 4.09 -5.46
C LEU A 25 8.62 3.14 -6.23
N VAL A 26 8.25 3.52 -7.45
CA VAL A 26 7.21 2.86 -8.27
C VAL A 26 7.76 2.53 -9.66
N ASP A 27 7.07 1.69 -10.43
CA ASP A 27 7.34 1.55 -11.86
C ASP A 27 7.07 2.89 -12.55
N ALA A 28 8.03 3.38 -13.35
CA ALA A 28 7.93 4.69 -14.01
C ALA A 28 6.69 4.82 -14.91
N ARG A 29 6.12 3.71 -15.40
CA ARG A 29 4.89 3.74 -16.21
C ARG A 29 3.61 3.90 -15.38
N LEU A 30 3.71 3.78 -14.06
CA LEU A 30 2.61 3.89 -13.10
C LEU A 30 2.75 5.11 -12.20
N GLU A 31 3.77 5.96 -12.40
CA GLU A 31 4.05 7.10 -11.54
C GLU A 31 2.91 8.12 -11.51
N ASP A 32 2.27 8.37 -12.66
CA ASP A 32 1.12 9.27 -12.74
C ASP A 32 -0.12 8.71 -12.02
N ASP A 33 -0.34 7.39 -12.07
CA ASP A 33 -1.42 6.74 -11.30
C ASP A 33 -1.16 6.91 -9.80
N VAL A 34 0.04 6.45 -9.39
CA VAL A 34 0.82 6.85 -8.21
C VAL A 34 0.39 8.16 -7.55
N TYR A 35 0.83 9.20 -8.23
CA TYR A 35 0.74 10.59 -7.84
C TYR A 35 -0.70 11.07 -7.74
N GLU A 36 -1.55 10.80 -8.74
CA GLU A 36 -2.95 11.22 -8.75
C GLU A 36 -3.78 10.57 -7.64
N ILE A 37 -3.48 9.31 -7.28
CA ILE A 37 -4.10 8.64 -6.13
C ILE A 37 -3.74 9.36 -4.83
N PHE A 38 -2.47 9.78 -4.66
CA PHE A 38 -2.07 10.53 -3.48
C PHE A 38 -2.66 11.95 -3.45
N LEU A 39 -2.82 12.62 -4.60
CA LEU A 39 -3.58 13.88 -4.67
C LEU A 39 -5.04 13.69 -4.21
N LEU A 40 -5.68 12.59 -4.60
CA LEU A 40 -7.02 12.26 -4.13
C LEU A 40 -7.06 11.98 -2.62
N ILE A 41 -6.11 11.17 -2.11
CA ILE A 41 -5.95 10.89 -0.68
C ILE A 41 -5.81 12.18 0.12
N GLU A 42 -4.94 13.09 -0.33
CA GLU A 42 -4.71 14.39 0.28
C GLU A 42 -5.99 15.24 0.29
N LYS A 43 -6.66 15.35 -0.86
CA LYS A 43 -7.91 16.11 -1.03
C LYS A 43 -9.01 15.61 -0.10
N LEU A 44 -9.14 14.28 0.02
CA LEU A 44 -10.12 13.64 0.91
C LEU A 44 -9.71 13.69 2.38
N LYS A 45 -8.46 14.06 2.68
CA LYS A 45 -7.84 13.94 4.01
C LYS A 45 -7.99 12.52 4.56
N PHE A 46 -7.91 11.53 3.68
CA PHE A 46 -7.81 10.13 4.09
C PHE A 46 -6.47 9.95 4.79
N PRO A 47 -6.44 9.59 6.09
CA PRO A 47 -5.18 9.61 6.82
C PRO A 47 -4.29 8.46 6.39
N VAL A 48 -3.02 8.78 6.13
CA VAL A 48 -1.97 7.80 5.82
C VAL A 48 -0.93 7.81 6.93
N GLY A 49 -0.57 6.64 7.45
CA GLY A 49 0.37 6.49 8.57
C GLY A 49 1.70 7.17 8.28
N LYS A 50 2.45 6.60 7.34
CA LYS A 50 3.61 7.21 6.71
C LYS A 50 3.88 6.61 5.34
N VAL A 51 4.72 7.27 4.56
CA VAL A 51 5.19 6.78 3.25
C VAL A 51 6.71 6.89 3.18
N ILE A 52 7.40 5.80 3.48
CA ILE A 52 8.86 5.74 3.59
C ILE A 52 9.37 4.60 2.69
N PRO A 53 10.37 4.83 1.84
CA PRO A 53 10.98 3.78 1.03
C PRO A 53 11.51 2.62 1.89
N ILE A 54 11.29 1.39 1.44
CA ILE A 54 11.58 0.15 2.18
C ILE A 54 13.06 0.00 2.57
N VAL A 55 13.99 0.68 1.88
CA VAL A 55 15.41 0.70 2.24
C VAL A 55 15.65 1.23 3.68
N ALA A 56 14.78 2.11 4.19
CA ALA A 56 14.83 2.58 5.58
C ALA A 56 14.61 1.45 6.61
N TYR A 57 13.91 0.39 6.20
CA TYR A 57 13.66 -0.82 6.97
C TYR A 57 14.63 -1.95 6.62
N LYS A 58 15.74 -1.66 5.92
CA LYS A 58 16.73 -2.68 5.48
C LYS A 58 16.10 -3.81 4.67
N TRP A 59 15.05 -3.50 3.88
CA TRP A 59 14.32 -4.47 3.06
C TRP A 59 13.46 -5.46 3.86
N ASP A 60 13.18 -5.16 5.12
CA ASP A 60 12.28 -5.94 5.97
C ASP A 60 10.82 -5.46 5.79
N ASP A 61 10.03 -6.29 5.11
CA ASP A 61 8.61 -6.04 4.84
C ASP A 61 7.78 -6.07 6.13
N GLU A 62 8.08 -7.00 7.04
CA GLU A 62 7.36 -7.17 8.29
C GLU A 62 7.58 -5.97 9.22
N ALA A 63 8.83 -5.50 9.33
CA ALA A 63 9.15 -4.30 10.09
C ALA A 63 8.46 -3.04 9.53
N SER A 64 8.40 -2.92 8.19
CA SER A 64 7.68 -1.83 7.51
C SER A 64 6.18 -1.88 7.80
N MET A 65 5.56 -3.06 7.66
CA MET A 65 4.14 -3.23 7.93
C MET A 65 3.79 -2.96 9.39
N ALA A 66 4.54 -3.52 10.34
CA ALA A 66 4.32 -3.34 11.77
C ALA A 66 4.41 -1.87 12.19
N ASP A 67 5.24 -1.07 11.51
CA ASP A 67 5.37 0.36 11.71
C ASP A 67 4.31 1.18 10.95
N ASN A 68 3.30 0.54 10.35
CA ASN A 68 2.23 1.15 9.57
C ASN A 68 2.72 1.98 8.37
N ASN A 69 3.81 1.55 7.74
CA ASN A 69 4.38 2.22 6.58
C ASN A 69 3.64 1.80 5.30
N SER A 70 3.32 2.79 4.46
CA SER A 70 2.79 2.57 3.12
C SER A 70 3.95 2.56 2.13
N SER A 71 3.99 1.60 1.21
CA SER A 71 5.15 1.37 0.33
C SER A 71 4.76 0.77 -1.02
N SER A 72 5.68 0.81 -1.98
CA SER A 72 5.51 0.17 -3.29
C SER A 72 6.66 -0.77 -3.61
N PHE A 73 7.81 -0.27 -4.06
CA PHE A 73 8.92 -1.16 -4.38
C PHE A 73 9.49 -1.85 -3.14
N ASN A 74 9.48 -3.19 -3.15
CA ASN A 74 10.19 -4.07 -2.23
C ASN A 74 10.63 -5.33 -2.99
N PHE A 75 11.94 -5.57 -3.12
CA PHE A 75 12.44 -6.76 -3.81
C PHE A 75 12.29 -8.00 -2.92
N ARG A 76 11.17 -8.72 -3.11
CA ARG A 76 10.80 -9.91 -2.35
C ARG A 76 9.98 -10.91 -3.16
N VAL A 77 9.99 -12.16 -2.73
CA VAL A 77 9.04 -13.17 -3.20
C VAL A 77 7.69 -13.02 -2.47
N ILE A 78 6.63 -13.54 -3.07
CA ILE A 78 5.36 -13.76 -2.37
C ILE A 78 5.61 -14.81 -1.29
N ALA A 79 5.09 -14.58 -0.07
CA ALA A 79 5.23 -15.49 1.07
C ALA A 79 4.91 -16.94 0.67
N ASP A 80 5.72 -17.88 1.15
CA ASP A 80 5.63 -19.32 0.85
C ASP A 80 5.75 -19.70 -0.64
N THR A 81 6.31 -18.84 -1.48
CA THR A 81 6.56 -19.13 -2.91
C THR A 81 7.97 -18.72 -3.36
N ASN A 82 8.35 -19.12 -4.58
CA ASN A 82 9.55 -18.63 -5.27
C ASN A 82 9.23 -17.56 -6.33
N LYS A 83 7.99 -17.05 -6.38
CA LYS A 83 7.54 -16.06 -7.37
C LYS A 83 7.82 -14.66 -6.84
N LEU A 84 8.46 -13.82 -7.66
CA LEU A 84 8.61 -12.41 -7.33
C LEU A 84 7.24 -11.74 -7.17
N SER A 85 7.09 -10.98 -6.09
CA SER A 85 5.92 -10.13 -5.86
C SER A 85 5.88 -8.97 -6.86
N LEU A 86 4.69 -8.40 -7.14
CA LEU A 86 4.59 -7.17 -7.93
C LEU A 86 5.25 -5.96 -7.25
N HIS A 87 5.45 -6.02 -5.92
CA HIS A 87 6.34 -5.09 -5.21
C HIS A 87 7.77 -5.12 -5.74
N SER A 88 8.28 -6.26 -6.23
CA SER A 88 9.63 -6.37 -6.80
C SER A 88 9.81 -5.62 -8.11
N PHE A 89 8.72 -5.09 -8.66
CA PHE A 89 8.71 -4.33 -9.91
C PHE A 89 8.19 -2.90 -9.72
N GLY A 90 7.84 -2.49 -8.49
CA GLY A 90 7.21 -1.19 -8.22
C GLY A 90 5.77 -1.09 -8.75
N ARG A 91 5.11 -2.24 -8.92
CA ARG A 91 3.79 -2.38 -9.56
C ARG A 91 2.67 -2.75 -8.58
N ALA A 92 3.00 -2.75 -7.30
CA ALA A 92 2.06 -2.89 -6.21
C ALA A 92 2.24 -1.74 -5.22
N VAL A 93 1.19 -1.39 -4.49
CA VAL A 93 1.17 -0.34 -3.48
C VAL A 93 0.41 -0.87 -2.26
N ASP A 94 1.04 -0.81 -1.09
CA ASP A 94 0.40 -1.11 0.19
C ASP A 94 0.16 0.20 0.96
N ILE A 95 -1.05 0.42 1.47
CA ILE A 95 -1.41 1.62 2.25
C ILE A 95 -2.02 1.24 3.61
N ASN A 96 -1.45 1.81 4.67
CA ASN A 96 -1.87 1.64 6.07
C ASN A 96 -2.03 0.16 6.50
N PRO A 97 -0.95 -0.66 6.51
CA PRO A 97 -1.04 -2.08 6.86
C PRO A 97 -1.72 -2.38 8.21
N VAL A 98 -1.63 -1.48 9.20
CA VAL A 98 -2.27 -1.70 10.52
C VAL A 98 -3.79 -1.51 10.48
N GLN A 99 -4.29 -0.62 9.61
CA GLN A 99 -5.73 -0.43 9.43
C GLN A 99 -6.30 -1.41 8.39
N ASN A 100 -5.49 -1.78 7.41
CA ASN A 100 -5.85 -2.60 6.25
C ASN A 100 -4.98 -3.88 6.21
N PRO A 101 -5.05 -4.77 7.21
CA PRO A 101 -4.16 -5.91 7.25
C PRO A 101 -4.47 -6.94 6.17
N VAL A 102 -3.49 -7.81 5.92
CA VAL A 102 -3.73 -9.07 5.24
C VAL A 102 -4.30 -10.08 6.24
N ILE A 103 -5.33 -10.82 5.83
CA ILE A 103 -6.00 -11.87 6.60
C ILE A 103 -5.90 -13.18 5.82
N TYR A 104 -5.13 -14.11 6.35
CA TYR A 104 -4.90 -15.42 5.76
C TYR A 104 -6.04 -16.41 6.05
N PRO A 105 -6.17 -17.51 5.27
CA PRO A 105 -7.23 -18.51 5.45
C PRO A 105 -7.39 -19.07 6.87
N ALA A 106 -6.28 -19.19 7.62
CA ALA A 106 -6.29 -19.70 9.00
C ALA A 106 -6.63 -18.64 10.06
N GLY A 107 -7.01 -17.43 9.64
CA GLY A 107 -7.27 -16.30 10.54
C GLY A 107 -6.01 -15.61 11.05
N LEU A 108 -4.81 -15.99 10.57
CA LEU A 108 -3.59 -15.24 10.83
C LEU A 108 -3.73 -13.86 10.18
N ILE A 109 -3.41 -12.81 10.94
CA ILE A 109 -3.46 -11.43 10.51
C ILE A 109 -2.04 -10.88 10.53
N ALA A 110 -1.62 -10.24 9.44
CA ALA A 110 -0.37 -9.50 9.40
C ALA A 110 -0.63 -8.03 9.00
N PRO A 111 0.09 -7.06 9.61
CA PRO A 111 1.09 -7.26 10.68
C PRO A 111 0.45 -7.66 12.02
N GLU A 112 1.25 -8.20 12.94
CA GLU A 112 0.77 -8.60 14.27
C GLU A 112 0.10 -7.43 15.00
N GLY A 113 -1.04 -7.70 15.64
CA GLY A 113 -1.82 -6.68 16.36
C GLY A 113 -2.68 -5.77 15.48
N ALA A 114 -2.58 -5.87 14.14
CA ALA A 114 -3.49 -5.18 13.24
C ALA A 114 -4.91 -5.73 13.34
N VAL A 115 -5.90 -4.86 13.16
CA VAL A 115 -7.31 -5.25 13.18
C VAL A 115 -8.06 -4.47 12.11
N TYR A 116 -8.65 -5.18 11.16
CA TYR A 116 -9.50 -4.56 10.15
C TYR A 116 -10.80 -4.08 10.79
N ARG A 117 -11.00 -2.76 10.78
CA ARG A 117 -12.21 -2.09 11.28
C ARG A 117 -12.66 -1.08 10.22
N PRO A 118 -13.54 -1.47 9.28
CA PRO A 118 -13.95 -0.66 8.12
C PRO A 118 -14.42 0.76 8.44
N GLN A 119 -14.99 0.96 9.63
CA GLN A 119 -15.50 2.24 10.12
C GLN A 119 -14.40 3.18 10.65
N ASN A 120 -13.19 2.67 10.86
CA ASN A 120 -12.08 3.46 11.37
C ASN A 120 -11.46 4.30 10.25
N LYS A 121 -10.93 5.46 10.63
CA LYS A 121 -10.13 6.28 9.72
C LYS A 121 -8.94 5.49 9.19
N GLY A 122 -8.61 5.69 7.92
CA GLY A 122 -7.48 5.03 7.27
C GLY A 122 -7.74 3.57 6.86
N ALA A 123 -8.93 3.03 7.16
CA ALA A 123 -9.39 1.74 6.66
C ALA A 123 -10.07 1.91 5.28
N PHE A 124 -9.84 0.96 4.38
CA PHE A 124 -10.49 0.90 3.08
C PHE A 124 -11.72 0.00 3.12
N THR A 125 -12.73 0.41 2.37
CA THR A 125 -13.87 -0.43 1.97
C THR A 125 -13.95 -0.46 0.46
N GLY A 126 -14.64 -1.46 -0.09
CA GLY A 126 -14.78 -1.60 -1.55
C GLY A 126 -15.39 -0.35 -2.21
N ASP A 127 -16.30 0.34 -1.54
CA ASP A 127 -16.93 1.58 -1.99
C ASP A 127 -16.14 2.86 -1.68
N HIS A 128 -14.99 2.75 -1.00
CA HIS A 128 -14.18 3.91 -0.66
C HIS A 128 -13.66 4.61 -1.92
N PRO A 129 -13.73 5.96 -2.04
CA PRO A 129 -13.35 6.67 -3.25
C PRO A 129 -11.91 6.41 -3.73
N VAL A 130 -10.96 6.22 -2.81
CA VAL A 130 -9.57 5.87 -3.14
C VAL A 130 -9.49 4.48 -3.79
N VAL A 131 -10.20 3.49 -3.24
CA VAL A 131 -10.27 2.14 -3.83
C VAL A 131 -10.90 2.21 -5.21
N GLN A 132 -12.01 2.92 -5.35
CA GLN A 132 -12.69 3.09 -6.64
C GLN A 132 -11.80 3.77 -7.68
N GLU A 133 -10.96 4.73 -7.29
CA GLU A 133 -10.02 5.39 -8.21
C GLU A 133 -8.90 4.45 -8.68
N PHE A 134 -8.35 3.63 -7.78
CA PHE A 134 -7.44 2.54 -8.16
C PHE A 134 -8.10 1.61 -9.20
N LEU A 135 -9.30 1.10 -8.90
CA LEU A 135 -10.04 0.19 -9.78
C LEU A 135 -10.35 0.83 -11.14
N ARG A 136 -10.75 2.11 -11.16
CA ARG A 136 -11.02 2.88 -12.39
C ARG A 136 -9.78 2.99 -13.29
N ARG A 137 -8.59 3.03 -12.70
CA ARG A 137 -7.31 3.05 -13.40
C ARG A 137 -6.81 1.66 -13.81
N GLY A 138 -7.58 0.61 -13.54
CA GLY A 138 -7.23 -0.77 -13.90
C GLY A 138 -6.30 -1.46 -12.90
N TRP A 139 -6.20 -0.97 -11.68
CA TRP A 139 -5.57 -1.70 -10.58
C TRP A 139 -6.53 -2.74 -10.02
N HIS A 140 -5.99 -3.82 -9.48
CA HIS A 140 -6.72 -4.77 -8.64
C HIS A 140 -6.49 -4.45 -7.17
N TRP A 141 -7.51 -4.61 -6.36
CA TRP A 141 -7.43 -4.44 -4.91
C TRP A 141 -7.46 -5.80 -4.23
N GLY A 142 -6.54 -6.04 -3.30
CA GLY A 142 -6.41 -7.31 -2.58
C GLY A 142 -7.59 -7.62 -1.66
N GLY A 143 -8.39 -6.62 -1.28
CA GLY A 143 -9.68 -6.83 -0.61
C GLY A 143 -10.69 -7.63 -1.45
N ASN A 144 -10.51 -7.67 -2.78
CA ASN A 144 -11.35 -8.45 -3.71
C ASN A 144 -10.84 -9.88 -3.94
N PHE A 145 -9.66 -10.26 -3.45
CA PHE A 145 -9.16 -11.63 -3.59
C PHE A 145 -10.03 -12.62 -2.80
N ASP A 146 -10.10 -13.88 -3.22
CA ASP A 146 -10.84 -14.90 -2.45
C ASP A 146 -10.14 -15.15 -1.11
N GLN A 147 -8.84 -15.47 -1.18
CA GLN A 147 -7.91 -15.56 -0.06
C GLN A 147 -6.46 -15.37 -0.55
N PRO A 148 -5.56 -14.83 0.30
CA PRO A 148 -5.87 -14.09 1.52
C PRO A 148 -6.66 -12.81 1.20
N LYS A 149 -7.40 -12.28 2.17
CA LYS A 149 -7.98 -10.94 2.04
C LYS A 149 -6.91 -9.92 2.36
N ASP A 150 -6.48 -9.15 1.36
CA ASP A 150 -5.31 -8.31 1.46
C ASP A 150 -5.66 -6.82 1.33
N TYR A 151 -6.10 -6.21 2.43
CA TYR A 151 -6.80 -4.92 2.36
C TYR A 151 -5.90 -3.72 2.04
N HIS A 152 -4.62 -3.77 2.41
CA HIS A 152 -3.69 -2.66 2.10
C HIS A 152 -3.26 -2.67 0.64
N HIS A 153 -3.42 -3.80 -0.06
CA HIS A 153 -2.69 -4.12 -1.28
C HIS A 153 -3.44 -3.71 -2.54
N PHE A 154 -2.74 -3.04 -3.45
CA PHE A 154 -3.19 -2.74 -4.79
C PHE A 154 -2.12 -3.15 -5.79
N GLU A 155 -2.49 -3.77 -6.91
CA GLU A 155 -1.53 -4.20 -7.93
C GLU A 155 -2.01 -3.96 -9.38
N LYS A 156 -1.08 -3.73 -10.30
CA LYS A 156 -1.37 -3.54 -11.73
C LYS A 156 -0.27 -4.10 -12.63
N THR A 157 -0.64 -5.01 -13.54
CA THR A 157 0.26 -5.73 -14.47
C THR A 157 0.42 -5.09 -15.84
#